data_AF-A0AB39YJ59-F1
#
_entry.id   AF-A0AB39YJ59-F1
#
_cell.length_a   1.000
_cell.length_b   1.000
_cell.length_c   1.000
_cell.angle_alpha   90.00
_cell.angle_beta   90.00
_cell.angle_gamma   90.00
#
_symmetry.space_group_name_H-M   'P 1'
#
loop_
_entity.id
_entity.type
_entity.pdbx_description
1 polymer ?
#
loop_
_entity_poly.entity_id
_entity_poly.type
_entity_poly.pdbx_seq_one_letter_code
_entity_poly.pdbx_strand_id
1 'polypeptide(L)'
;MTNPSYPPAPHNRNGAPPVPPAPGAFDAQYQGGPQTYQSGPDSSPYGVPGTGTPAKSFMVTWILSLLLGGLGVDRFYLGKIGTGIAKLLTAGGLGIWSIVDLIITLTGNARDKEGRPLQGYPENKKKAWIITLVVWLAGLVVGIVSTVLSLTLVAAAVQGQATPVPAAPSASQEATAPSQGTATDGNAFEVTVSEGNTVKVTVLNSGYATEIPEMAYMKPLNGGFLLLEVSWETIAGSSFAAPSNFDAFDADGNEGDRIFLDNGLGGLVSGDVAAGDVQQGVIAFDIKNGPTTVVINNDFGDKAATFTLTPAS
;
A
#
# COMPACT_ATOMS: atom_id res chain seq x y z
N MET A 1 47.51 62.52 52.83
CA MET A 1 46.53 62.95 53.86
C MET A 1 46.51 64.46 53.77
N THR A 2 45.47 65.18 53.34
CA THR A 2 44.02 65.13 53.63
C THR A 2 43.29 65.89 52.51
N ASN A 3 42.11 65.41 52.09
CA ASN A 3 41.30 65.99 51.02
C ASN A 3 40.15 66.83 51.61
N PRO A 4 39.90 68.09 51.19
CA PRO A 4 38.66 68.80 51.47
C PRO A 4 37.77 69.01 50.22
N SER A 5 36.54 68.49 50.34
CA SER A 5 35.23 69.10 50.02
C SER A 5 34.92 69.78 48.68
N TYR A 6 33.84 69.33 48.02
CA TYR A 6 32.89 70.20 47.29
C TYR A 6 31.42 69.72 47.52
N PRO A 7 30.41 70.61 47.37
CA PRO A 7 29.05 70.56 47.94
C PRO A 7 27.98 69.92 47.01
N PRO A 8 26.75 69.66 47.50
CA PRO A 8 25.72 68.93 46.76
C PRO A 8 24.98 69.79 45.71
N ALA A 9 24.47 69.12 44.67
CA ALA A 9 23.71 69.71 43.59
C ALA A 9 22.22 70.00 43.98
N PRO A 10 21.60 71.05 43.39
CA PRO A 10 20.28 71.53 43.79
C PRO A 10 19.12 70.70 43.21
N HIS A 11 18.03 70.65 43.98
CA HIS A 11 16.72 70.16 43.55
C HIS A 11 15.95 71.28 42.83
N ASN A 12 15.31 70.99 41.68
CA ASN A 12 14.01 71.62 41.38
C ASN A 12 13.15 70.87 40.33
N ARG A 13 11.95 70.48 40.80
CA ARG A 13 10.59 70.45 40.21
C ARG A 13 10.35 70.08 38.73
N ASN A 14 9.76 68.89 38.57
CA ASN A 14 8.44 68.56 37.97
C ASN A 14 8.01 69.16 36.60
N GLY A 15 7.83 68.27 35.60
CA GLY A 15 6.69 68.31 34.67
C GLY A 15 6.92 67.84 33.22
N ALA A 16 6.81 66.55 32.91
CA ALA A 16 6.51 66.03 31.56
C ALA A 16 5.82 64.64 31.62
N PRO A 17 4.83 64.33 30.75
CA PRO A 17 4.04 63.10 30.79
C PRO A 17 4.80 61.85 30.29
N PRO A 18 4.40 60.63 30.70
CA PRO A 18 5.09 59.39 30.31
C PRO A 18 4.85 59.02 28.84
N VAL A 19 5.95 58.68 28.16
CA VAL A 19 6.01 58.18 26.77
C VAL A 19 5.57 56.70 26.72
N PRO A 20 4.77 56.26 25.74
CA PRO A 20 4.40 54.84 25.60
C PRO A 20 5.59 53.99 25.13
N PRO A 21 5.80 52.78 25.68
CA PRO A 21 6.84 51.86 25.21
C PRO A 21 6.47 51.19 23.87
N ALA A 22 7.50 51.02 23.04
CA ALA A 22 7.45 50.51 21.67
C ALA A 22 7.11 49.00 21.57
N PRO A 23 6.65 48.51 20.39
CA PRO A 23 6.29 47.11 20.20
C PRO A 23 7.54 46.22 20.12
N GLY A 24 7.68 45.29 21.08
CA GLY A 24 8.76 44.32 21.15
C GLY A 24 8.46 43.03 20.38
N ALA A 25 9.51 42.51 19.78
CA ALA A 25 9.56 41.41 18.82
C ALA A 25 9.26 40.01 19.41
N PHE A 26 9.04 39.08 18.48
CA PHE A 26 8.90 37.63 18.67
C PHE A 26 9.99 37.03 19.57
N ASP A 27 9.57 36.25 20.57
CA ASP A 27 10.31 35.08 21.03
C ASP A 27 9.34 33.99 21.49
N ALA A 28 9.52 32.80 20.91
CA ALA A 28 8.80 31.59 21.23
C ALA A 28 9.36 31.00 22.53
N GLN A 29 8.53 30.90 23.57
CA GLN A 29 8.87 30.14 24.77
C GLN A 29 7.77 29.13 25.08
N TYR A 30 8.02 27.88 24.70
CA TYR A 30 7.31 26.72 25.24
C TYR A 30 7.57 26.66 26.74
N GLN A 31 6.54 26.86 27.56
CA GLN A 31 6.65 26.69 29.01
C GLN A 31 5.58 25.72 29.48
N GLY A 32 6.01 24.47 29.67
CA GLY A 32 5.24 23.42 30.30
C GLY A 32 4.94 23.76 31.75
N GLY A 33 3.67 23.68 32.13
CA GLY A 33 3.21 23.73 33.51
C GLY A 33 2.09 22.70 33.70
N PRO A 34 2.10 21.89 34.77
CA PRO A 34 1.11 20.84 34.98
C PRO A 34 -0.25 21.46 35.32
N GLN A 35 -1.21 21.36 34.41
CA GLN A 35 -2.59 21.75 34.69
C GLN A 35 -3.26 20.67 35.53
N THR A 36 -3.36 20.96 36.83
CA THR A 36 -4.15 20.23 37.82
C THR A 36 -5.62 20.25 37.40
N TYR A 37 -6.19 19.06 37.16
CA TYR A 37 -7.60 18.89 36.87
C TYR A 37 -8.43 19.18 38.12
N GLN A 38 -9.03 20.37 38.19
CA GLN A 38 -10.04 20.68 39.19
C GLN A 38 -11.40 20.17 38.68
N SER A 39 -11.79 18.99 39.13
CA SER A 39 -13.16 18.47 39.01
C SER A 39 -13.98 18.96 40.20
N GLY A 40 -15.01 19.78 39.94
CA GLY A 40 -15.97 20.21 40.96
C GLY A 40 -17.30 20.63 40.33
N PRO A 41 -18.45 20.22 40.89
CA PRO A 41 -19.77 20.61 40.39
C PRO A 41 -20.19 21.90 41.09
N ASP A 42 -20.09 23.06 40.45
CA ASP A 42 -20.76 24.25 40.99
C ASP A 42 -21.16 25.25 39.91
N SER A 43 -22.46 25.45 39.86
CA SER A 43 -23.16 26.58 39.26
C SER A 43 -22.53 27.90 39.72
N SER A 44 -21.89 28.62 38.81
CA SER A 44 -21.46 30.00 39.05
C SER A 44 -22.68 30.95 38.97
N PRO A 45 -22.93 31.81 39.98
CA PRO A 45 -24.09 32.72 39.99
C PRO A 45 -23.87 34.03 39.21
N TYR A 46 -22.75 34.18 38.50
CA TYR A 46 -22.52 35.30 37.58
C TYR A 46 -22.54 34.78 36.14
N GLY A 47 -23.74 34.75 35.56
CA GLY A 47 -23.98 34.43 34.17
C GLY A 47 -23.48 35.55 33.25
N VAL A 48 -22.47 35.25 32.45
CA VAL A 48 -22.20 36.00 31.22
C VAL A 48 -23.17 35.49 30.15
N PRO A 49 -24.02 36.33 29.55
CA PRO A 49 -25.01 35.90 28.57
C PRO A 49 -24.33 35.54 27.25
N GLY A 50 -24.12 34.23 27.05
CA GLY A 50 -23.53 33.66 25.85
C GLY A 50 -24.10 32.28 25.55
N THR A 51 -25.40 32.22 25.24
CA THR A 51 -26.16 31.06 24.75
C THR A 51 -26.19 29.81 25.65
N GLY A 52 -27.36 29.53 26.23
CA GLY A 52 -27.66 28.36 27.09
C GLY A 52 -27.65 27.01 26.37
N THR A 53 -26.59 26.70 25.62
CA THR A 53 -26.43 25.38 24.99
C THR A 53 -25.46 24.54 25.82
N PRO A 54 -25.88 23.36 26.31
CA PRO A 54 -25.01 22.48 27.09
C PRO A 54 -23.75 22.12 26.30
N ALA A 55 -22.62 22.01 27.03
CA ALA A 55 -21.34 21.62 26.45
C ALA A 55 -21.46 20.27 25.74
N LYS A 56 -20.78 20.12 24.59
CA LYS A 56 -20.84 18.89 23.81
C LYS A 56 -20.04 17.76 24.48
N SER A 57 -20.60 16.56 24.48
CA SER A 57 -19.99 15.39 25.13
C SER A 57 -18.86 14.81 24.29
N PHE A 58 -17.72 14.54 24.92
CA PHE A 58 -16.59 13.87 24.29
C PHE A 58 -16.97 12.48 23.78
N MET A 59 -17.63 11.69 24.63
CA MET A 59 -18.00 10.31 24.31
C MET A 59 -18.97 10.22 23.13
N VAL A 60 -19.97 11.10 23.09
CA VAL A 60 -20.91 11.16 21.96
C VAL A 60 -20.19 11.57 20.68
N THR A 61 -19.34 12.61 20.74
CA THR A 61 -18.57 13.08 19.59
C THR A 61 -17.63 11.99 19.06
N TRP A 62 -16.95 11.27 19.95
CA TRP A 62 -16.03 10.18 19.60
C TRP A 62 -16.76 8.98 18.97
N ILE A 63 -17.90 8.55 19.52
CA ILE A 63 -18.71 7.46 18.94
C ILE A 63 -19.22 7.85 17.54
N LEU A 64 -19.69 9.09 17.39
CA LEU A 64 -20.15 9.60 16.09
C LEU A 64 -19.01 9.67 15.07
N SER A 65 -17.80 10.05 15.50
CA SER A 65 -16.62 10.08 14.64
C SER A 65 -16.16 8.67 14.25
N LEU A 66 -16.29 7.69 15.16
CA LEU A 66 -15.88 6.31 14.94
C LEU A 66 -16.86 5.53 14.03
N LEU A 67 -18.17 5.76 14.15
CA LEU A 67 -19.18 5.04 13.36
C LEU A 67 -19.62 5.80 12.10
N LEU A 68 -19.81 7.12 12.20
CA LEU A 68 -20.36 7.97 11.14
C LEU A 68 -19.37 9.05 10.67
N GLY A 69 -18.07 8.86 10.95
CA GLY A 69 -17.01 9.79 10.56
C GLY A 69 -16.99 10.09 9.06
N GLY A 70 -17.24 9.08 8.21
CA GLY A 70 -17.32 9.25 6.75
C GLY A 70 -18.39 10.22 6.27
N LEU A 71 -19.48 10.34 7.03
CA LEU A 71 -20.61 11.24 6.73
C LEU A 71 -20.48 12.62 7.41
N GLY A 72 -19.44 12.81 8.25
CA GLY A 72 -19.20 14.09 8.94
C GLY A 72 -20.18 14.45 10.05
N VAL A 73 -20.89 13.45 10.62
CA VAL A 73 -21.92 13.66 11.65
C VAL A 73 -21.35 14.17 12.98
N ASP A 74 -20.11 13.82 13.28
CA ASP A 74 -19.33 14.40 14.38
C ASP A 74 -19.18 15.92 14.24
N ARG A 75 -18.90 16.42 13.03
CA ARG A 75 -18.79 17.87 12.78
C ARG A 75 -20.13 18.58 12.79
N PHE A 76 -21.21 17.92 12.34
CA PHE A 76 -22.57 18.46 12.51
C PHE A 76 -22.95 18.56 13.99
N TYR A 77 -22.59 17.57 14.81
CA TYR A 77 -22.83 17.59 16.27
C TYR A 77 -22.06 18.71 16.98
N LEU A 78 -20.84 19.00 16.52
CA LEU A 78 -20.03 20.14 16.99
C LEU A 78 -20.50 21.49 16.44
N GLY A 79 -21.53 21.52 15.57
CA GLY A 79 -22.05 22.74 14.96
C GLY A 79 -21.20 23.30 13.82
N LYS A 80 -20.23 22.51 13.31
CA LYS A 80 -19.33 22.88 12.20
C LYS A 80 -19.89 22.42 10.86
N ILE A 81 -21.09 22.92 10.55
CA ILE A 81 -21.90 22.52 9.38
C ILE A 81 -21.13 22.71 8.06
N GLY A 82 -20.41 23.83 7.90
CA GLY A 82 -19.65 24.10 6.67
C GLY A 82 -18.58 23.05 6.36
N THR A 83 -17.81 22.63 7.37
CA THR A 83 -16.81 21.57 7.18
C THR A 83 -17.43 20.18 7.04
N GLY A 84 -18.62 19.95 7.61
CA GLY A 84 -19.39 18.72 7.38
C GLY A 84 -19.89 18.62 5.94
N ILE A 85 -20.40 19.72 5.37
CA ILE A 85 -20.82 19.78 3.97
C ILE A 85 -19.62 19.63 3.03
N ALA A 86 -18.49 20.29 3.31
CA ALA A 86 -17.26 20.11 2.53
C ALA A 86 -16.82 18.64 2.48
N LYS A 87 -16.90 17.94 3.63
CA LYS A 87 -16.60 16.51 3.73
C LYS A 87 -17.55 15.67 2.87
N LEU A 88 -18.85 15.97 2.88
CA LEU A 88 -19.84 15.31 2.01
C LEU A 88 -19.60 15.58 0.51
N LEU A 89 -19.27 16.81 0.13
CA LEU A 89 -18.97 17.17 -1.26
C LEU A 89 -17.69 16.48 -1.77
N THR A 90 -16.73 16.23 -0.90
CA THR A 90 -15.54 15.41 -1.21
C THR A 90 -15.79 13.89 -1.12
N ALA A 91 -17.05 13.45 -1.02
CA ALA A 91 -17.43 12.05 -0.78
C ALA A 91 -16.69 11.42 0.42
N GLY A 92 -16.55 12.18 1.51
CA GLY A 92 -15.81 11.76 2.71
C GLY A 92 -14.29 11.71 2.54
N GLY A 93 -13.75 12.14 1.39
CA GLY A 93 -12.34 12.15 1.04
C GLY A 93 -11.65 10.80 1.20
N LEU A 94 -12.29 9.73 0.72
CA LEU A 94 -11.80 8.34 0.82
C LEU A 94 -11.48 7.89 2.26
N GLY A 95 -12.12 8.49 3.27
CA GLY A 95 -11.93 8.15 4.69
C GLY A 95 -10.81 8.94 5.39
N ILE A 96 -9.98 9.69 4.66
CA ILE A 96 -8.88 10.47 5.25
C ILE A 96 -9.42 11.53 6.23
N TRP A 97 -10.49 12.22 5.86
CA TRP A 97 -11.12 13.23 6.72
C TRP A 97 -11.68 12.63 8.00
N SER A 98 -12.19 11.41 7.94
CA SER A 98 -12.70 10.67 9.12
C SER A 98 -11.58 10.31 10.08
N ILE A 99 -10.43 9.89 9.56
CA ILE A 99 -9.25 9.56 10.36
C ILE A 99 -8.71 10.82 11.05
N VAL A 100 -8.58 11.92 10.33
CA VAL A 100 -8.10 13.20 10.89
C VAL A 100 -9.02 13.68 12.02
N ASP A 101 -10.34 13.64 11.80
CA ASP A 101 -11.33 14.05 12.80
C ASP A 101 -11.31 13.15 14.05
N LEU A 102 -11.15 11.85 13.86
CA LEU A 102 -11.02 10.88 14.95
C LEU A 102 -9.76 11.16 15.79
N ILE A 103 -8.60 11.44 15.15
CA ILE A 103 -7.35 11.77 15.82
C ILE A 103 -7.47 13.08 16.61
N ILE A 104 -8.06 14.13 16.01
CA ILE A 104 -8.28 15.42 16.68
C ILE A 104 -9.19 15.25 17.91
N THR A 105 -10.19 14.37 17.82
CA THR A 105 -11.08 14.05 18.93
C THR A 105 -10.36 13.26 20.02
N LEU A 106 -9.64 12.18 19.68
CA LEU A 106 -8.87 11.35 20.63
C LEU A 106 -7.76 12.11 21.37
N THR A 107 -7.12 13.07 20.70
CA THR A 107 -6.09 13.95 21.27
C THR A 107 -6.66 15.06 22.15
N GLY A 108 -7.99 15.21 22.22
CA GLY A 108 -8.65 16.24 23.04
C GLY A 108 -8.61 17.65 22.44
N ASN A 109 -8.18 17.77 21.18
CA ASN A 109 -8.08 19.03 20.45
C ASN A 109 -9.39 19.43 19.78
N ALA A 110 -10.40 18.54 19.78
CA ALA A 110 -11.73 18.87 19.31
C ALA A 110 -12.38 19.99 20.16
N ARG A 111 -13.08 20.88 19.47
CA ARG A 111 -13.81 22.04 20.02
C ARG A 111 -15.17 22.16 19.36
N ASP A 112 -16.17 22.60 20.13
CA ASP A 112 -17.49 22.95 19.59
C ASP A 112 -17.45 24.28 18.79
N LYS A 113 -18.58 24.71 18.23
CA LYS A 113 -18.68 25.96 17.45
C LYS A 113 -18.37 27.20 18.31
N GLU A 114 -18.53 27.10 19.62
CA GLU A 114 -18.19 28.13 20.60
C GLU A 114 -16.71 28.08 21.05
N GLY A 115 -15.91 27.15 20.53
CA GLY A 115 -14.50 27.00 20.88
C GLY A 115 -14.25 26.32 22.23
N ARG A 116 -15.27 25.71 22.84
CA ARG A 116 -15.18 25.04 24.14
C ARG A 116 -14.65 23.60 24.00
N PRO A 117 -13.86 23.11 24.97
CA PRO A 117 -13.43 21.72 25.01
C PRO A 117 -14.61 20.77 25.25
N LEU A 118 -14.46 19.52 24.82
CA LEU A 118 -15.50 18.50 25.00
C LEU A 118 -15.57 18.04 26.46
N GLN A 119 -16.79 17.95 26.99
CA GLN A 119 -17.02 17.55 28.38
C GLN A 119 -16.67 16.07 28.59
N GLY A 120 -16.05 15.76 29.72
CA GLY A 120 -15.75 14.38 30.13
C GLY A 120 -14.51 13.77 29.47
N TYR A 121 -13.73 14.53 28.69
CA TYR A 121 -12.50 14.04 28.05
C TYR A 121 -11.50 13.34 29.00
N PRO A 122 -11.05 13.94 30.13
CA PRO A 122 -9.98 13.35 30.93
C PRO A 122 -10.35 11.99 31.55
N GLU A 123 -11.62 11.79 31.89
CA GLU A 123 -12.15 10.55 32.46
C GLU A 123 -12.24 9.43 31.42
N ASN A 124 -12.48 9.81 30.17
CA ASN A 124 -12.96 8.94 29.12
C ASN A 124 -11.90 8.67 28.03
N LYS A 125 -10.82 9.46 27.97
CA LYS A 125 -9.76 9.33 26.96
C LYS A 125 -9.14 7.93 26.93
N LYS A 126 -8.89 7.32 28.10
CA LYS A 126 -8.29 5.97 28.18
C LYS A 126 -9.22 4.92 27.58
N LYS A 127 -10.52 5.01 27.90
CA LYS A 127 -11.56 4.11 27.37
C LYS A 127 -11.70 4.27 25.86
N ALA A 128 -11.76 5.51 25.39
CA ALA A 128 -11.86 5.83 23.97
C ALA A 128 -10.68 5.24 23.17
N TRP A 129 -9.44 5.42 23.65
CA TRP A 129 -8.25 4.84 23.01
C TRP A 129 -8.30 3.32 22.94
N ILE A 130 -8.63 2.65 24.05
CA ILE A 130 -8.71 1.18 24.09
C ILE A 130 -9.79 0.67 23.13
N ILE A 131 -10.99 1.25 23.18
CA ILE A 131 -12.10 0.82 22.34
C ILE A 131 -11.80 1.09 20.86
N THR A 132 -11.18 2.22 20.51
CA THR A 132 -10.75 2.49 19.14
C THR A 132 -9.77 1.42 18.65
N LEU A 133 -8.75 1.06 19.45
CA LEU A 133 -7.82 0.00 19.08
C LEU A 133 -8.52 -1.36 18.90
N VAL A 134 -9.44 -1.71 19.81
CA VAL A 134 -10.20 -2.97 19.72
C VAL A 134 -11.08 -3.01 18.48
N VAL A 135 -11.78 -1.91 18.14
CA VAL A 135 -12.63 -1.84 16.95
C VAL A 135 -11.80 -1.93 15.68
N TRP A 136 -10.63 -1.28 15.62
CA TRP A 136 -9.72 -1.38 14.48
C TRP A 136 -9.17 -2.79 14.31
N LEU A 137 -8.77 -3.46 15.39
CA LEU A 137 -8.31 -4.84 15.35
C LEU A 137 -9.43 -5.80 14.96
N ALA A 138 -10.64 -5.64 15.53
CA ALA A 138 -11.80 -6.44 15.14
C ALA A 138 -12.17 -6.22 13.67
N GLY A 139 -12.13 -4.98 13.18
CA GLY A 139 -12.35 -4.64 11.78
C GLY A 139 -11.29 -5.25 10.86
N LEU A 140 -10.02 -5.29 11.28
CA LEU A 140 -8.95 -5.97 10.54
C LEU A 140 -9.17 -7.48 10.49
N VAL A 141 -9.53 -8.11 11.61
CA VAL A 141 -9.84 -9.55 11.67
C VAL A 141 -11.06 -9.88 10.81
N VAL A 142 -12.15 -9.11 10.94
CA VAL A 142 -13.36 -9.28 10.12
C VAL A 142 -13.04 -9.05 8.64
N GLY A 143 -12.23 -8.04 8.31
CA GLY A 143 -11.77 -7.79 6.95
C GLY A 143 -11.02 -8.96 6.35
N ILE A 144 -10.04 -9.52 7.08
CA ILE A 144 -9.29 -10.71 6.68
C ILE A 144 -10.24 -11.91 6.50
N VAL A 145 -11.14 -12.15 7.45
CA VAL A 145 -12.12 -13.24 7.36
C VAL A 145 -13.08 -13.04 6.18
N SER A 146 -13.55 -11.81 5.92
CA SER A 146 -14.41 -11.49 4.79
C SER A 146 -13.67 -11.64 3.45
N THR A 147 -12.39 -11.26 3.36
CA THR A 147 -11.59 -11.49 2.15
C THR A 147 -11.40 -12.98 1.88
N VAL A 148 -11.14 -13.78 2.93
CA VAL A 148 -11.01 -15.24 2.82
C VAL A 148 -12.35 -15.88 2.43
N LEU A 149 -13.47 -15.43 3.02
CA LEU A 149 -14.80 -15.92 2.70
C LEU A 149 -15.24 -15.55 1.28
N SER A 150 -14.98 -14.33 0.82
CA SER A 150 -15.22 -13.92 -0.57
C SER A 150 -14.36 -14.70 -1.55
N LEU A 151 -13.11 -15.01 -1.21
CA LEU A 151 -12.24 -15.84 -2.03
C LEU A 151 -12.80 -17.27 -2.16
N THR A 152 -13.36 -17.84 -1.09
CA THR A 152 -14.01 -19.16 -1.14
C THR A 152 -15.33 -19.18 -1.94
N LEU A 153 -16.11 -18.10 -1.89
CA LEU A 153 -17.38 -18.01 -2.64
C LEU A 153 -17.18 -17.73 -4.13
N VAL A 154 -16.14 -16.97 -4.50
CA VAL A 154 -15.74 -16.79 -5.91
C VAL A 154 -15.21 -18.10 -6.48
N ALA A 155 -14.41 -18.87 -5.74
CA ALA A 155 -13.97 -20.21 -6.16
C ALA A 155 -15.16 -21.18 -6.35
N ALA A 156 -16.17 -21.14 -5.48
CA ALA A 156 -17.37 -21.95 -5.62
C ALA A 156 -18.30 -21.49 -6.76
N ALA A 157 -18.39 -20.19 -7.03
CA ALA A 157 -19.15 -19.65 -8.15
C ALA A 157 -18.49 -19.93 -9.51
N VAL A 158 -17.15 -20.02 -9.55
CA VAL A 158 -16.38 -20.46 -10.73
C VAL A 158 -16.57 -21.96 -10.99
N GLN A 159 -16.71 -22.80 -9.95
CA GLN A 159 -17.03 -24.23 -10.11
C GLN A 159 -18.50 -24.50 -10.52
N GLY A 160 -19.42 -23.57 -10.25
CA GLY A 160 -20.85 -23.71 -10.59
C GLY A 160 -21.20 -23.46 -12.05
N GLN A 161 -20.29 -22.92 -12.87
CA GLN A 161 -20.46 -22.78 -14.33
C GLN A 161 -19.72 -23.90 -15.09
N ALA A 162 -20.07 -25.15 -14.80
CA ALA A 162 -19.90 -26.20 -15.80
C ALA A 162 -21.01 -26.04 -16.86
N THR A 163 -20.79 -25.15 -17.83
CA THR A 163 -21.57 -25.19 -19.07
C THR A 163 -21.19 -26.48 -19.82
N PRO A 164 -22.16 -27.23 -20.39
CA PRO A 164 -21.81 -28.32 -21.30
C PRO A 164 -21.16 -27.68 -22.53
N VAL A 165 -19.87 -27.96 -22.76
CA VAL A 165 -19.16 -27.53 -23.97
C VAL A 165 -19.80 -28.23 -25.18
N PRO A 166 -20.40 -27.51 -26.14
CA PRO A 166 -20.70 -28.06 -27.45
C PRO A 166 -19.39 -28.33 -28.19
N ALA A 167 -19.34 -29.41 -28.98
CA ALA A 167 -18.18 -29.80 -29.76
C ALA A 167 -17.58 -28.62 -30.54
N ALA A 168 -16.25 -28.52 -30.48
CA ALA A 168 -15.44 -27.46 -31.11
C ALA A 168 -15.72 -27.33 -32.62
N PRO A 169 -15.84 -26.10 -33.17
CA PRO A 169 -15.69 -25.89 -34.59
C PRO A 169 -14.20 -25.75 -34.95
N SER A 170 -13.76 -26.58 -35.89
CA SER A 170 -12.56 -26.31 -36.69
C SER A 170 -12.70 -24.96 -37.39
N ALA A 171 -11.70 -24.09 -37.24
CA ALA A 171 -11.46 -23.00 -38.19
C ALA A 171 -9.97 -22.68 -38.24
N SER A 172 -9.38 -23.04 -39.37
CA SER A 172 -8.09 -22.58 -39.86
C SER A 172 -8.02 -21.05 -39.87
N GLN A 173 -6.96 -20.47 -39.31
CA GLN A 173 -6.45 -19.21 -39.80
C GLN A 173 -4.94 -19.14 -39.60
N GLU A 174 -4.26 -19.14 -40.73
CA GLU A 174 -2.84 -18.94 -40.94
C GLU A 174 -2.48 -17.48 -40.64
N ALA A 175 -1.51 -17.28 -39.73
CA ALA A 175 -0.78 -16.04 -39.58
C ALA A 175 0.72 -16.39 -39.44
N THR A 176 1.50 -15.79 -40.33
CA THR A 176 2.91 -15.99 -40.66
C THR A 176 3.90 -16.19 -39.51
N ALA A 177 4.77 -17.20 -39.67
CA ALA A 177 5.86 -17.61 -38.79
C ALA A 177 7.11 -16.72 -38.86
N PRO A 178 7.86 -16.60 -37.75
CA PRO A 178 9.30 -16.65 -37.74
C PRO A 178 9.77 -18.10 -37.49
N SER A 179 10.71 -18.57 -38.32
CA SER A 179 11.56 -19.77 -38.26
C SER A 179 11.33 -20.78 -37.11
N GLN A 180 10.86 -21.98 -37.46
CA GLN A 180 10.68 -23.11 -36.54
C GLN A 180 12.01 -23.80 -36.21
N GLY A 181 12.23 -24.05 -34.92
CA GLY A 181 13.17 -25.04 -34.42
C GLY A 181 12.45 -26.15 -33.69
N THR A 182 12.64 -27.39 -34.14
CA THR A 182 11.99 -28.58 -33.58
C THR A 182 12.74 -29.03 -32.33
N ALA A 183 12.13 -28.88 -31.16
CA ALA A 183 12.51 -29.61 -29.95
C ALA A 183 11.71 -30.92 -29.89
N THR A 184 12.41 -32.05 -29.71
CA THR A 184 11.87 -33.41 -29.83
C THR A 184 11.10 -33.85 -28.57
N ASP A 185 9.78 -34.07 -28.71
CA ASP A 185 8.88 -34.95 -27.94
C ASP A 185 8.81 -34.90 -26.38
N GLY A 186 9.33 -33.86 -25.71
CA GLY A 186 9.38 -33.81 -24.24
C GLY A 186 9.02 -32.46 -23.62
N ASN A 187 8.11 -31.70 -24.22
CA ASN A 187 7.99 -30.27 -23.92
C ASN A 187 7.28 -29.92 -22.61
N ALA A 188 6.80 -30.88 -21.80
CA ALA A 188 6.09 -30.61 -20.54
C ALA A 188 6.73 -31.34 -19.36
N PHE A 189 6.95 -30.63 -18.26
CA PHE A 189 7.61 -31.12 -17.06
C PHE A 189 6.74 -30.86 -15.84
N GLU A 190 6.39 -31.91 -15.09
CA GLU A 190 5.80 -31.74 -13.77
C GLU A 190 6.90 -31.48 -12.73
N VAL A 191 6.77 -30.36 -12.01
CA VAL A 191 7.76 -29.84 -11.07
C VAL A 191 7.08 -29.59 -9.73
N THR A 192 7.69 -30.06 -8.65
CA THR A 192 7.25 -29.71 -7.29
C THR A 192 7.95 -28.42 -6.87
N VAL A 193 7.20 -27.33 -6.75
CA VAL A 193 7.74 -25.99 -6.43
C VAL A 193 7.80 -25.72 -4.93
N SER A 194 6.92 -26.37 -4.16
CA SER A 194 6.96 -26.38 -2.69
C SER A 194 6.13 -27.56 -2.16
N GLU A 195 6.15 -27.80 -0.85
CA GLU A 195 5.46 -28.96 -0.25
C GLU A 195 3.96 -28.95 -0.58
N GLY A 196 3.52 -29.92 -1.38
CA GLY A 196 2.12 -30.03 -1.84
C GLY A 196 1.74 -29.14 -3.01
N ASN A 197 2.67 -28.33 -3.53
CA ASN A 197 2.46 -27.46 -4.70
C ASN A 197 3.21 -28.01 -5.91
N THR A 198 2.47 -28.38 -6.95
CA THR A 198 3.03 -28.93 -8.18
C THR A 198 2.58 -28.12 -9.39
N VAL A 199 3.47 -27.95 -10.35
CA VAL A 199 3.23 -27.22 -11.59
C VAL A 199 3.63 -28.06 -12.79
N LYS A 200 2.98 -27.86 -13.92
CA LYS A 200 3.37 -28.41 -15.21
C LYS A 200 3.90 -27.25 -16.06
N VAL A 201 5.20 -27.26 -16.31
CA VAL A 201 5.87 -26.29 -17.16
C VAL A 201 5.99 -26.85 -18.55
N THR A 202 5.39 -26.18 -19.54
CA THR A 202 5.47 -26.56 -20.95
C THR A 202 6.29 -25.55 -21.75
N VAL A 203 7.27 -26.01 -22.51
CA VAL A 203 7.97 -25.19 -23.52
C VAL A 203 7.13 -25.20 -24.80
N LEU A 204 6.49 -24.08 -25.10
CA LEU A 204 5.66 -23.93 -26.29
C LEU A 204 6.53 -23.71 -27.52
N ASN A 205 7.54 -22.86 -27.39
CA ASN A 205 8.43 -22.49 -28.48
C ASN A 205 9.78 -21.99 -27.93
N SER A 206 10.81 -22.05 -28.77
CA SER A 206 12.12 -21.45 -28.49
C SER A 206 12.72 -20.87 -29.76
N GLY A 207 13.32 -19.69 -29.67
CA GLY A 207 13.98 -19.02 -30.78
C GLY A 207 15.24 -18.30 -30.33
N TYR A 208 16.17 -18.09 -31.27
CA TYR A 208 17.38 -17.31 -31.02
C TYR A 208 17.38 -16.08 -31.93
N ALA A 209 17.65 -14.91 -31.35
CA ALA A 209 17.69 -13.65 -32.09
C ALA A 209 18.91 -12.83 -31.69
N THR A 210 19.49 -12.09 -32.64
CA THR A 210 20.61 -11.17 -32.35
C THR A 210 20.13 -9.79 -31.90
N GLU A 211 18.82 -9.52 -32.03
CA GLU A 211 18.14 -8.32 -31.58
C GLU A 211 16.72 -8.67 -31.13
N ILE A 212 16.19 -7.95 -30.14
CA ILE A 212 14.78 -8.06 -29.73
C ILE A 212 14.05 -6.84 -30.30
N PRO A 213 13.01 -7.02 -31.12
CA PRO A 213 12.18 -5.92 -31.61
C PRO A 213 11.68 -5.05 -30.44
N GLU A 214 11.60 -3.74 -30.65
CA GLU A 214 11.25 -2.74 -29.62
C GLU A 214 12.29 -2.54 -28.49
N MET A 215 13.24 -3.47 -28.32
CA MET A 215 14.40 -3.32 -27.43
C MET A 215 15.73 -3.25 -28.20
N ALA A 216 15.73 -2.68 -29.41
CA ALA A 216 16.93 -2.57 -30.26
C ALA A 216 18.09 -1.79 -29.64
N TYR A 217 17.86 -1.09 -28.52
CA TYR A 217 18.91 -0.45 -27.73
C TYR A 217 19.76 -1.43 -26.92
N MET A 218 19.25 -2.64 -26.65
CA MET A 218 19.99 -3.71 -26.00
C MET A 218 20.85 -4.45 -27.02
N LYS A 219 22.15 -4.52 -26.75
CA LYS A 219 23.10 -5.34 -27.52
C LYS A 219 23.49 -6.56 -26.71
N PRO A 220 23.44 -7.77 -27.29
CA PRO A 220 23.80 -8.97 -26.56
C PRO A 220 25.30 -8.98 -26.26
N LEU A 221 25.65 -9.33 -25.03
CA LEU A 221 27.01 -9.52 -24.54
C LEU A 221 27.53 -10.92 -24.85
N ASN A 222 26.64 -11.92 -24.89
CA ASN A 222 27.00 -13.33 -25.06
C ASN A 222 26.70 -13.88 -26.46
N GLY A 223 26.41 -13.01 -27.43
CA GLY A 223 26.26 -13.37 -28.85
C GLY A 223 24.82 -13.29 -29.38
N GLY A 224 23.83 -13.26 -28.50
CA GLY A 224 22.43 -13.13 -28.87
C GLY A 224 21.48 -13.50 -27.73
N PHE A 225 20.19 -13.41 -28.03
CA PHE A 225 19.11 -13.63 -27.09
C PHE A 225 18.40 -14.95 -27.40
N LEU A 226 18.34 -15.85 -26.43
CA LEU A 226 17.41 -16.98 -26.42
C LEU A 226 16.06 -16.48 -25.92
N LEU A 227 15.02 -16.61 -26.75
CA LEU A 227 13.64 -16.38 -26.38
C LEU A 227 12.94 -17.72 -26.18
N LEU A 228 12.35 -17.92 -25.01
CA LEU A 228 11.69 -19.14 -24.61
C LEU A 228 10.23 -18.83 -24.27
N GLU A 229 9.30 -19.33 -25.08
CA GLU A 229 7.88 -19.24 -24.80
C GLU A 229 7.46 -20.42 -23.93
N VAL A 230 6.97 -20.13 -22.73
CA VAL A 230 6.59 -21.14 -21.74
C VAL A 230 5.14 -21.02 -21.33
N SER A 231 4.59 -22.14 -20.87
CA SER A 231 3.30 -22.26 -20.21
C SER A 231 3.53 -22.81 -18.81
N TRP A 232 3.02 -22.12 -17.81
CA TRP A 232 3.09 -22.48 -16.40
C TRP A 232 1.69 -22.81 -15.91
N GLU A 233 1.41 -24.08 -15.65
CA GLU A 233 0.11 -24.56 -15.15
C GLU A 233 0.25 -25.06 -13.73
N THR A 234 -0.56 -24.57 -12.79
CA THR A 234 -0.56 -25.14 -11.43
C THR A 234 -1.43 -26.38 -11.39
N ILE A 235 -0.85 -27.53 -11.07
CA ILE A 235 -1.56 -28.82 -11.01
C ILE A 235 -2.19 -29.01 -9.62
N ALA A 236 -1.43 -28.71 -8.56
CA ALA A 236 -1.90 -28.82 -7.19
C ALA A 236 -1.44 -27.63 -6.35
N GLY A 237 -2.32 -27.17 -5.47
CA GLY A 237 -2.05 -26.08 -4.52
C GLY A 237 -2.00 -24.70 -5.17
N SER A 238 -0.98 -23.91 -4.85
CA SER A 238 -0.74 -22.56 -5.40
C SER A 238 0.71 -22.44 -5.83
N SER A 239 0.99 -21.68 -6.89
CA SER A 239 2.36 -21.41 -7.31
C SER A 239 2.55 -19.95 -7.71
N PHE A 240 3.82 -19.53 -7.84
CA PHE A 240 4.19 -18.20 -8.33
C PHE A 240 4.96 -18.35 -9.64
N ALA A 241 4.36 -17.93 -10.75
CA ALA A 241 5.03 -17.94 -12.04
C ALA A 241 5.83 -16.64 -12.18
N ALA A 242 7.12 -16.75 -12.48
CA ALA A 242 7.94 -15.60 -12.83
C ALA A 242 9.13 -16.00 -13.72
N PRO A 243 9.69 -15.05 -14.48
CA PRO A 243 10.94 -15.28 -15.20
C PRO A 243 12.05 -15.77 -14.26
N SER A 244 12.04 -15.35 -12.98
CA SER A 244 13.00 -15.74 -11.94
C SER A 244 13.06 -17.23 -11.62
N ASN A 245 12.06 -18.01 -12.01
CA ASN A 245 12.06 -19.45 -11.81
C ASN A 245 12.92 -20.20 -12.84
N PHE A 246 13.53 -19.52 -13.81
CA PHE A 246 14.19 -20.14 -14.94
C PHE A 246 15.62 -19.64 -15.13
N ASP A 247 16.60 -20.52 -15.05
CA ASP A 247 17.99 -20.18 -15.42
C ASP A 247 18.38 -20.89 -16.71
N ALA A 248 19.31 -20.33 -17.46
CA ALA A 248 19.80 -20.90 -18.71
C ALA A 248 21.33 -20.98 -18.69
N PHE A 249 21.88 -22.11 -19.10
CA PHE A 249 23.31 -22.37 -19.15
C PHE A 249 23.72 -22.77 -20.57
N ASP A 250 24.79 -22.17 -21.08
CA ASP A 250 25.31 -22.49 -22.41
C ASP A 250 26.02 -23.87 -22.40
N ALA A 251 26.45 -24.33 -23.58
CA ALA A 251 27.16 -25.60 -23.73
C ALA A 251 28.51 -25.65 -22.98
N ASP A 252 29.09 -24.49 -22.66
CA ASP A 252 30.33 -24.37 -21.90
C ASP A 252 30.07 -24.34 -20.37
N GLY A 253 28.79 -24.28 -19.96
CA GLY A 253 28.33 -24.23 -18.56
C GLY A 253 28.23 -22.83 -17.99
N ASN A 254 28.35 -21.77 -18.80
CA ASN A 254 28.18 -20.40 -18.34
C ASN A 254 26.69 -20.05 -18.25
N GLU A 255 26.30 -19.35 -17.19
CA GLU A 255 24.94 -18.86 -17.01
C GLU A 255 24.68 -17.67 -17.95
N GLY A 256 23.53 -17.68 -18.61
CA GLY A 256 23.06 -16.57 -19.43
C GLY A 256 22.34 -15.52 -18.59
N ASP A 257 22.53 -14.25 -18.94
CA ASP A 257 21.90 -13.14 -18.22
C ASP A 257 20.42 -13.05 -18.59
N ARG A 258 19.52 -13.11 -17.60
CA ARG A 258 18.09 -12.97 -17.87
C ARG A 258 17.74 -11.54 -18.26
N ILE A 259 16.98 -11.40 -19.35
CA ILE A 259 16.51 -10.13 -19.86
C ILE A 259 15.04 -9.93 -19.49
N PHE A 260 14.75 -8.82 -18.82
CA PHE A 260 13.38 -8.39 -18.56
C PHE A 260 12.83 -7.72 -19.80
N LEU A 261 11.81 -8.33 -20.40
CA LEU A 261 11.13 -7.79 -21.58
C LEU A 261 10.27 -6.60 -21.18
N ASP A 262 10.28 -5.55 -22.01
CA ASP A 262 9.41 -4.39 -21.85
C ASP A 262 7.92 -4.76 -21.98
N ASN A 263 7.05 -3.93 -21.38
CA ASN A 263 5.60 -4.12 -21.44
C ASN A 263 5.11 -4.14 -22.89
N GLY A 264 4.42 -5.22 -23.28
CA GLY A 264 3.88 -5.40 -24.64
C GLY A 264 4.57 -6.50 -25.45
N LEU A 265 5.75 -6.95 -25.04
CA LEU A 265 6.51 -8.03 -25.71
C LEU A 265 6.11 -9.45 -25.29
N GLY A 266 4.97 -9.59 -24.60
CA GLY A 266 4.45 -10.90 -24.17
C GLY A 266 5.33 -11.60 -23.13
N GLY A 267 6.14 -10.86 -22.37
CA GLY A 267 6.97 -11.43 -21.31
C GLY A 267 6.14 -12.19 -20.26
N LEU A 268 6.71 -13.26 -19.71
CA LEU A 268 6.08 -14.00 -18.61
C LEU A 268 5.87 -13.06 -17.42
N VAL A 269 4.61 -12.72 -17.15
CA VAL A 269 4.26 -11.81 -16.05
C VAL A 269 4.52 -12.51 -14.71
N SER A 270 5.03 -11.79 -13.73
CA SER A 270 5.22 -12.35 -12.38
C SER A 270 3.91 -12.31 -11.60
N GLY A 271 3.45 -13.44 -11.06
CA GLY A 271 2.21 -13.48 -10.31
C GLY A 271 1.84 -14.85 -9.75
N ASP A 272 0.85 -14.83 -8.85
CA ASP A 272 0.26 -16.05 -8.29
C ASP A 272 -0.60 -16.75 -9.36
N VAL A 273 -0.43 -18.06 -9.49
CA VAL A 273 -1.21 -18.94 -10.36
C VAL A 273 -1.95 -19.95 -9.49
N ALA A 274 -3.28 -19.97 -9.57
CA ALA A 274 -4.10 -20.92 -8.81
C ALA A 274 -4.13 -22.29 -9.49
N ALA A 275 -4.44 -23.35 -8.73
CA ALA A 275 -4.62 -24.69 -9.28
C ALA A 275 -5.65 -24.72 -10.43
N GLY A 276 -5.25 -25.31 -11.56
CA GLY A 276 -6.01 -25.37 -12.80
C GLY A 276 -5.82 -24.17 -13.73
N ASP A 277 -5.26 -23.06 -13.24
CA ASP A 277 -4.95 -21.90 -14.07
C ASP A 277 -3.61 -22.08 -14.78
N VAL A 278 -3.50 -21.43 -15.94
CA VAL A 278 -2.34 -21.46 -16.80
C VAL A 278 -1.89 -20.04 -17.08
N GLN A 279 -0.60 -19.79 -16.96
CA GLN A 279 0.03 -18.54 -17.33
C GLN A 279 1.10 -18.76 -18.39
N GLN A 280 1.02 -18.00 -19.48
CA GLN A 280 1.95 -18.11 -20.61
C GLN A 280 2.72 -16.81 -20.79
N GLY A 281 3.93 -16.94 -21.32
CA GLY A 281 4.71 -15.79 -21.73
C GLY A 281 6.13 -16.15 -22.15
N VAL A 282 6.84 -15.14 -22.61
CA VAL A 282 8.20 -15.25 -23.12
C VAL A 282 9.19 -14.92 -22.02
N ILE A 283 10.25 -15.73 -21.92
CA ILE A 283 11.43 -15.47 -21.10
C ILE A 283 12.60 -15.27 -22.06
N ALA A 284 13.44 -14.27 -21.79
CA ALA A 284 14.61 -14.00 -22.62
C ALA A 284 15.90 -14.11 -21.81
N PHE A 285 16.95 -14.65 -22.43
CA PHE A 285 18.30 -14.74 -21.88
C PHE A 285 19.33 -14.25 -22.90
N ASP A 286 20.28 -13.43 -22.49
CA ASP A 286 21.48 -13.11 -23.26
C ASP A 286 22.51 -14.22 -23.04
N ILE A 287 22.58 -15.12 -24.01
CA ILE A 287 23.33 -16.37 -23.91
C ILE A 287 23.90 -16.77 -25.27
N LYS A 288 25.00 -17.51 -25.26
CA LYS A 288 25.65 -17.99 -26.47
C LYS A 288 24.73 -18.92 -27.27
N ASN A 289 24.68 -18.72 -28.59
CA ASN A 289 23.93 -19.60 -29.48
C ASN A 289 24.52 -21.00 -29.43
N GLY A 290 23.68 -21.99 -29.15
CA GLY A 290 24.09 -23.38 -29.03
C GLY A 290 23.14 -24.18 -28.15
N PRO A 291 23.45 -25.47 -27.91
CA PRO A 291 22.76 -26.27 -26.92
C PRO A 291 22.72 -25.53 -25.59
N THR A 292 21.51 -25.33 -25.06
CA THR A 292 21.27 -24.56 -23.83
C THR A 292 20.55 -25.45 -22.83
N THR A 293 21.09 -25.56 -21.63
CA THR A 293 20.44 -26.23 -20.51
C THR A 293 19.59 -25.22 -19.75
N VAL A 294 18.28 -25.43 -19.73
CA VAL A 294 17.34 -24.62 -18.95
C VAL A 294 17.02 -25.34 -17.65
N VAL A 295 17.12 -24.62 -16.54
CA VAL A 295 16.85 -25.10 -15.19
C VAL A 295 15.59 -24.42 -14.68
N ILE A 296 14.67 -25.21 -14.12
CA ILE A 296 13.49 -24.70 -13.42
C ILE A 296 13.77 -24.81 -11.92
N ASN A 297 13.66 -23.69 -11.22
CA ASN A 297 13.89 -23.58 -9.79
C ASN A 297 12.57 -23.60 -9.00
N ASN A 298 12.61 -24.20 -7.82
CA ASN A 298 11.50 -24.19 -6.86
C ASN A 298 11.41 -22.84 -6.12
N ASP A 299 10.43 -22.70 -5.23
CA ASP A 299 10.19 -21.46 -4.47
C ASP A 299 11.34 -21.09 -3.51
N PHE A 300 12.26 -22.02 -3.26
CA PHE A 300 13.44 -21.84 -2.42
C PHE A 300 14.71 -21.52 -3.22
N GLY A 301 14.63 -21.52 -4.55
CA GLY A 301 15.78 -21.32 -5.45
C GLY A 301 16.60 -22.59 -5.71
N ASP A 302 16.13 -23.76 -5.29
CA ASP A 302 16.79 -25.02 -5.61
C ASP A 302 16.35 -25.54 -6.98
N LYS A 303 17.27 -26.24 -7.67
CA LYS A 303 16.99 -26.86 -8.97
C LYS A 303 15.94 -27.96 -8.82
N ALA A 304 14.79 -27.77 -9.46
CA ALA A 304 13.66 -28.67 -9.38
C ALA A 304 13.52 -29.54 -10.64
N ALA A 305 13.80 -28.97 -11.82
CA ALA A 305 13.85 -29.71 -13.08
C ALA A 305 14.87 -29.09 -14.03
N THR A 306 15.26 -29.82 -15.07
CA THR A 306 16.22 -29.37 -16.07
C THR A 306 15.92 -30.04 -17.40
N PHE A 307 16.06 -29.28 -18.48
CA PHE A 307 15.96 -29.79 -19.84
C PHE A 307 16.95 -29.08 -20.76
N THR A 308 17.26 -29.68 -21.91
CA THR A 308 18.20 -29.11 -22.87
C THR A 308 17.46 -28.72 -24.13
N LEU A 309 17.61 -27.47 -24.54
CA LEU A 309 17.19 -26.94 -25.83
C LEU A 309 18.34 -27.08 -26.80
N THR A 310 18.06 -27.64 -27.97
CA THR A 310 19.03 -27.64 -29.09
C THR A 310 18.51 -26.66 -30.14
N PRO A 311 19.33 -25.69 -30.60
CA PRO A 311 18.90 -24.77 -31.65
C PRO A 311 18.48 -25.54 -32.90
N ALA A 312 17.52 -24.98 -33.64
CA ALA A 312 17.22 -25.45 -34.98
C ALA A 312 18.50 -25.38 -35.84
N SER A 313 18.87 -26.50 -36.45
CA SER A 313 19.93 -26.56 -37.47
C SER A 313 19.48 -25.93 -38.78
#